data_AF-A0A7X5V554-F1
#
_entry.id   AF-A0A7X5V554-F1
#
_cell.length_a   1.000
_cell.length_b   1.000
_cell.length_c   1.000
_cell.angle_alpha   90.00
_cell.angle_beta   90.00
_cell.angle_gamma   90.00
#
_symmetry.space_group_name_H-M   'P 1'
#
loop_
_entity.id
_entity.type
_entity.pdbx_description
1 polymer ?
#
loop_
_entity_poly.entity_id
_entity_poly.type
_entity_poly.pdbx_seq_one_letter_code
_entity_poly.pdbx_strand_id
1 'polypeptide(L)'
;MSRVEAFFRHEHDDDPVVLTNAGDADALVDALLSESFDYSVATLYADGRPLLAGLPDHEMRIAVNAKADVGGIRYAGGDNQDVTYVPGAISQRDEMFYVYATHGEAWPKDSEVSIEQVRRAVREFIENNGTRPTSFEWRQWPDDVS
;
A
#
# COMPACT_ATOMS: atom_id res chain seq x y z
N MET A 1 14.44 15.77 -3.65
CA MET A 1 13.07 15.58 -3.12
C MET A 1 12.62 14.23 -3.62
N SER A 2 12.07 13.41 -2.74
CA SER A 2 11.50 12.10 -3.09
C SER A 2 10.24 12.31 -3.93
N ARG A 3 10.07 11.52 -4.99
CA ARG A 3 8.88 11.47 -5.84
C ARG A 3 8.37 10.03 -5.79
N VAL A 4 7.11 9.84 -5.45
CA VAL A 4 6.45 8.53 -5.40
C VAL A 4 5.29 8.55 -6.37
N GLU A 5 5.19 7.53 -7.20
CA GLU A 5 4.09 7.32 -8.13
C GLU A 5 3.10 6.32 -7.53
N ALA A 6 1.82 6.64 -7.57
CA ALA A 6 0.73 5.82 -7.04
C ALA A 6 -0.28 5.45 -8.14
N PHE A 7 -0.67 4.16 -8.14
CA PHE A 7 -1.50 3.52 -9.15
C PHE A 7 -2.67 2.82 -8.44
N PHE A 8 -3.90 3.05 -8.90
CA PHE A 8 -5.08 2.38 -8.32
C PHE A 8 -6.26 2.30 -9.28
N ARG A 9 -6.32 3.18 -10.29
CA ARG A 9 -7.21 3.09 -11.44
C ARG A 9 -6.41 2.77 -12.69
N HIS A 10 -7.07 2.19 -13.70
CA HIS A 10 -6.44 1.90 -14.99
C HIS A 10 -5.85 3.14 -15.69
N GLU A 11 -6.44 4.32 -15.50
CA GLU A 11 -5.89 5.57 -16.06
C GLU A 11 -4.52 5.94 -15.48
N HIS A 12 -4.19 5.47 -14.27
CA HIS A 12 -2.91 5.76 -13.64
C HIS A 12 -1.75 4.98 -14.26
N ASP A 13 -2.01 3.96 -15.09
CA ASP A 13 -0.97 3.28 -15.85
C ASP A 13 -0.25 4.24 -16.82
N ASP A 14 -0.97 5.25 -17.33
CA ASP A 14 -0.44 6.30 -18.20
C ASP A 14 -0.17 7.62 -17.46
N ASP A 15 -0.99 7.96 -16.44
CA ASP A 15 -0.90 9.21 -15.68
C ASP A 15 -0.95 8.95 -14.16
N PRO A 16 0.18 8.55 -13.54
CA PRO A 16 0.20 8.19 -12.12
C PRO A 16 -0.06 9.37 -11.21
N VAL A 17 -0.65 9.10 -10.04
CA VAL A 17 -0.75 10.11 -8.98
C VAL A 17 0.64 10.31 -8.39
N VAL A 18 1.16 11.54 -8.50
CA VAL A 18 2.50 11.89 -8.01
C VAL A 18 2.44 12.46 -6.60
N LEU A 19 3.14 11.82 -5.67
CA LEU A 19 3.28 12.22 -4.27
C LEU A 19 4.70 12.74 -4.02
N THR A 20 4.80 13.88 -3.36
CA THR A 20 6.05 14.62 -3.11
C THR A 20 6.19 15.08 -1.67
N ASN A 21 5.08 15.11 -0.91
CA ASN A 21 5.06 15.61 0.45
C ASN A 21 4.00 14.89 1.31
N ALA A 22 4.02 15.19 2.62
CA ALA A 22 3.13 14.60 3.60
C ALA A 22 1.63 14.86 3.35
N GLY A 23 1.26 16.00 2.78
CA GLY A 23 -0.13 16.31 2.44
C GLY A 23 -0.66 15.47 1.27
N ASP A 24 0.23 15.06 0.35
CA ASP A 24 -0.13 14.17 -0.75
C ASP A 24 -0.50 12.77 -0.24
N ALA A 25 0.10 12.32 0.88
CA ALA A 25 -0.28 11.06 1.53
C ALA A 25 -1.74 11.09 1.99
N ASP A 26 -2.17 12.20 2.59
CA ASP A 26 -3.54 12.34 3.06
C ASP A 26 -4.52 12.43 1.89
N ALA A 27 -4.16 13.17 0.84
CA ALA A 27 -4.96 13.29 -0.38
C ALA A 27 -5.12 11.95 -1.12
N LEU A 28 -4.06 11.12 -1.18
CA LEU A 28 -4.14 9.78 -1.78
C LEU A 28 -5.13 8.89 -1.04
N VAL A 29 -5.05 8.84 0.30
CA VAL A 29 -5.93 8.00 1.10
C VAL A 29 -7.37 8.49 1.03
N ASP A 30 -7.60 9.81 0.99
CA ASP A 30 -8.93 10.39 0.78
C ASP A 30 -9.51 10.03 -0.59
N ALA A 31 -8.68 10.04 -1.64
CA ALA A 31 -9.08 9.63 -2.97
C ALA A 31 -9.51 8.15 -2.97
N LEU A 32 -8.69 7.24 -2.43
CA LEU A 32 -9.02 5.82 -2.32
C LEU A 32 -10.29 5.54 -1.52
N LEU A 33 -10.50 6.26 -0.40
CA LEU A 33 -11.71 6.12 0.41
C LEU A 33 -12.98 6.59 -0.32
N SER A 34 -12.83 7.43 -1.34
CA SER A 34 -13.92 7.92 -2.17
C SER A 34 -14.21 7.01 -3.38
N GLU A 35 -13.37 6.01 -3.65
CA GLU A 35 -13.56 5.05 -4.72
C GLU A 35 -14.56 3.94 -4.37
N SER A 36 -15.04 3.24 -5.41
CA SER A 36 -15.64 1.93 -5.21
C SER A 36 -14.62 0.94 -4.65
N PHE A 37 -15.11 -0.06 -3.92
CA PHE A 37 -14.26 -1.10 -3.35
C PHE A 37 -13.42 -1.85 -4.40
N ASP A 38 -13.82 -1.83 -5.68
CA ASP A 38 -13.06 -2.39 -6.82
C ASP A 38 -11.70 -1.70 -7.08
N TYR A 39 -11.46 -0.55 -6.46
CA TYR A 39 -10.21 0.22 -6.49
C TYR A 39 -9.70 0.49 -5.07
N SER A 40 -9.92 -0.45 -4.15
CA SER A 40 -9.56 -0.32 -2.73
C SER A 40 -8.06 -0.42 -2.46
N VAL A 41 -7.24 -0.82 -3.43
CA VAL A 41 -5.78 -0.91 -3.30
C VAL A 41 -5.09 0.13 -4.18
N ALA A 42 -4.08 0.80 -3.62
CA ALA A 42 -3.06 1.51 -4.38
C ALA A 42 -1.71 0.83 -4.27
N THR A 43 -0.99 0.82 -5.39
CA THR A 43 0.40 0.41 -5.49
C THR A 43 1.28 1.65 -5.63
N LEU A 44 2.37 1.72 -4.88
CA LEU A 44 3.26 2.87 -4.78
C LEU A 44 4.71 2.46 -5.08
N TYR A 45 5.38 3.25 -5.91
CA TYR A 45 6.80 3.11 -6.26
C TYR A 45 7.51 4.45 -6.06
N ALA A 46 8.65 4.44 -5.36
CA ALA A 46 9.49 5.63 -5.29
C ALA A 46 10.43 5.72 -6.48
N ASP A 47 10.44 6.90 -7.09
CA ASP A 47 11.39 7.25 -8.13
C ASP A 47 12.81 7.33 -7.57
N GLY A 48 13.77 7.00 -8.42
CA GLY A 48 15.20 7.12 -8.09
C GLY A 48 15.75 5.98 -7.25
N ARG A 49 14.96 4.93 -6.96
CA ARG A 49 15.49 3.65 -6.49
C ARG A 49 16.05 2.82 -7.66
N PRO A 50 17.07 1.98 -7.43
CA PRO A 50 17.65 1.16 -8.47
C PRO A 50 16.62 0.16 -9.00
N LEU A 51 16.71 -0.16 -10.30
CA LEU A 51 15.92 -1.24 -10.87
C LEU A 51 16.61 -2.59 -10.63
N LEU A 52 15.83 -3.61 -10.29
CA LEU A 52 16.26 -5.00 -10.24
C LEU A 52 15.81 -5.70 -11.52
N ALA A 53 16.75 -6.08 -12.39
CA ALA A 53 16.47 -6.71 -13.69
C ALA A 53 15.46 -5.92 -14.56
N GLY A 54 15.48 -4.59 -14.47
CA GLY A 54 14.61 -3.69 -15.25
C GLY A 54 13.23 -3.44 -14.61
N LEU A 55 12.97 -3.98 -13.43
CA LEU A 55 11.74 -3.75 -12.65
C LEU A 55 12.05 -2.95 -11.38
N PRO A 56 11.07 -2.26 -10.78
CA PRO A 56 11.24 -1.64 -9.46
C PRO A 56 11.79 -2.65 -8.44
N ASP A 57 12.78 -2.25 -7.64
CA ASP A 57 13.35 -3.11 -6.60
C ASP A 57 12.40 -3.33 -5.42
N HIS A 58 11.42 -2.44 -5.23
CA HIS A 58 10.49 -2.42 -4.11
C HIS A 58 9.07 -2.10 -4.58
N GLU A 59 8.07 -2.40 -3.75
CA GLU A 59 6.67 -2.05 -3.94
C GLU A 59 6.04 -1.82 -2.57
N MET A 60 5.31 -0.72 -2.40
CA MET A 60 4.39 -0.59 -1.27
C MET A 60 2.96 -0.65 -1.78
N ARG A 61 2.11 -1.46 -1.14
CA ARG A 61 0.67 -1.45 -1.36
C ARG A 61 -0.04 -0.98 -0.11
N ILE A 62 -1.02 -0.10 -0.30
CA ILE A 62 -2.00 0.23 0.72
C ILE A 62 -3.36 -0.24 0.26
N ALA A 63 -4.17 -0.68 1.20
CA ALA A 63 -5.56 -1.03 0.97
C ALA A 63 -6.47 -0.24 1.92
N VAL A 64 -7.70 0.05 1.50
CA VAL A 64 -8.69 0.75 2.32
C VAL A 64 -10.07 0.09 2.22
N ASN A 65 -10.81 0.12 3.33
CA ASN A 65 -12.23 -0.19 3.37
C ASN A 65 -12.96 0.97 4.04
N ALA A 66 -13.55 1.84 3.22
CA ALA A 66 -14.26 3.03 3.69
C ALA A 66 -15.43 2.71 4.64
N LYS A 67 -16.10 1.57 4.46
CA LYS A 67 -17.24 1.18 5.29
C LYS A 67 -16.83 0.76 6.69
N ALA A 68 -15.68 0.08 6.81
CA ALA A 68 -15.17 -0.43 8.07
C ALA A 68 -14.16 0.51 8.75
N ASP A 69 -13.73 1.58 8.06
CA ASP A 69 -12.72 2.55 8.52
C ASP A 69 -11.38 1.88 8.89
N VAL A 70 -10.97 0.92 8.06
CA VAL A 70 -9.73 0.15 8.20
C VAL A 70 -8.99 0.06 6.87
N GLY A 71 -7.73 -0.34 6.92
CA GLY A 71 -6.93 -0.60 5.74
C GLY A 71 -5.92 -1.72 5.95
N GLY A 72 -5.01 -1.85 4.99
CA GLY A 72 -3.89 -2.78 5.02
C GLY A 72 -2.64 -2.12 4.47
N ILE A 73 -1.48 -2.56 4.95
CA ILE A 73 -0.17 -2.06 4.50
C ILE A 73 0.71 -3.27 4.18
N ARG A 74 1.20 -3.33 2.95
CA ARG A 74 2.10 -4.36 2.44
C ARG A 74 3.33 -3.71 1.82
N TYR A 75 4.49 -4.32 2.00
CA TYR A 75 5.74 -3.89 1.39
C TYR A 75 6.50 -5.12 0.90
N ALA A 76 6.96 -5.08 -0.34
CA ALA A 76 7.73 -6.14 -0.97
C ALA A 76 9.05 -5.59 -1.51
N GLY A 77 10.13 -6.36 -1.35
CA GLY A 77 11.42 -6.05 -1.96
C GLY A 77 12.21 -4.93 -1.26
N GLY A 78 13.05 -4.24 -2.02
CA GLY A 78 14.00 -3.25 -1.54
C GLY A 78 15.15 -3.90 -0.78
N ASP A 79 15.34 -3.51 0.47
CA ASP A 79 16.52 -3.89 1.27
C ASP A 79 16.50 -5.38 1.67
N ASN A 80 15.34 -6.02 1.60
CA ASN A 80 15.12 -7.45 1.77
C ASN A 80 14.11 -7.95 0.72
N GLN A 81 14.38 -9.08 0.06
CA GLN A 81 13.50 -9.59 -1.01
C GLN A 81 12.18 -10.20 -0.51
N ASP A 82 11.87 -10.06 0.78
CA ASP A 82 10.69 -10.63 1.40
C ASP A 82 9.45 -9.77 1.12
N VAL A 83 8.29 -10.43 1.05
CA VAL A 83 6.99 -9.76 1.13
C VAL A 83 6.60 -9.67 2.60
N THR A 84 6.27 -8.47 3.07
CA THR A 84 5.91 -8.20 4.45
C THR A 84 4.65 -7.34 4.54
N TYR A 85 3.96 -7.40 5.67
CA TYR A 85 2.79 -6.59 5.98
C TYR A 85 2.82 -6.10 7.41
N VAL A 86 1.99 -5.09 7.71
CA VAL A 86 1.77 -4.59 9.06
C VAL A 86 0.61 -5.37 9.68
N PRO A 87 0.82 -6.16 10.75
CA PRO A 87 -0.26 -6.78 11.47
C PRO A 87 -1.00 -5.76 12.35
N GLY A 88 -2.30 -5.99 12.54
CA GLY A 88 -3.19 -5.17 13.35
C GLY A 88 -4.31 -6.02 13.96
N ALA A 89 -5.56 -5.58 13.80
CA ALA A 89 -6.73 -6.29 14.28
C ALA A 89 -7.04 -7.52 13.40
N ILE A 90 -7.60 -8.57 14.02
CA ILE A 90 -8.14 -9.71 13.30
C ILE A 90 -9.48 -9.32 12.70
N SER A 91 -9.57 -9.36 11.38
CA SER A 91 -10.78 -9.07 10.63
C SER A 91 -11.93 -9.99 11.04
N GLN A 92 -13.10 -9.39 11.21
CA GLN A 92 -14.35 -10.13 11.43
C GLN A 92 -15.03 -10.52 10.13
N ARG A 93 -14.42 -10.20 8.97
CA ARG A 93 -14.91 -10.64 7.66
C ARG A 93 -14.66 -12.14 7.47
N ASP A 94 -15.61 -12.80 6.82
CA ASP A 94 -15.48 -14.22 6.47
C ASP A 94 -14.27 -14.43 5.55
N GLU A 95 -14.16 -13.60 4.52
CA GLU A 95 -13.05 -13.52 3.58
C GLU A 95 -12.32 -12.18 3.73
N MET A 96 -10.99 -12.25 3.81
CA MET A 96 -10.13 -11.08 3.91
C MET A 96 -9.49 -10.81 2.56
N PHE A 97 -10.05 -9.86 1.83
CA PHE A 97 -9.54 -9.45 0.52
C PHE A 97 -9.73 -7.94 0.31
N TYR A 98 -8.98 -7.41 -0.64
CA TYR A 98 -9.16 -6.09 -1.23
C TYR A 98 -9.05 -6.22 -2.76
N VAL A 99 -9.40 -5.17 -3.49
CA VAL A 99 -9.43 -5.20 -4.96
C VAL A 99 -8.49 -4.15 -5.52
N TYR A 100 -7.50 -4.62 -6.28
CA TYR A 100 -6.58 -3.79 -7.03
C TYR A 100 -7.02 -3.75 -8.49
N ALA A 101 -7.43 -2.58 -8.97
CA ALA A 101 -7.82 -2.36 -10.38
C ALA A 101 -8.77 -3.47 -10.92
N THR A 102 -9.86 -3.73 -10.19
CA THR A 102 -10.87 -4.79 -10.46
C THR A 102 -10.43 -6.25 -10.23
N HIS A 103 -9.20 -6.49 -9.79
CA HIS A 103 -8.70 -7.81 -9.41
C HIS A 103 -8.70 -8.00 -7.89
N GLY A 104 -9.46 -8.96 -7.39
CA GLY A 104 -9.49 -9.30 -5.96
C GLY A 104 -8.22 -10.03 -5.53
N GLU A 105 -7.62 -9.59 -4.44
CA GLU A 105 -6.40 -10.17 -3.86
C GLU A 105 -6.67 -10.55 -2.40
N ALA A 106 -6.25 -11.75 -1.97
CA ALA A 106 -6.38 -12.16 -0.58
C ALA A 106 -5.37 -11.41 0.30
N TRP A 107 -5.75 -11.15 1.55
CA TRP A 107 -4.91 -10.49 2.54
C TRP A 107 -4.93 -11.29 3.86
N PRO A 108 -3.86 -11.24 4.67
CA PRO A 108 -3.83 -11.91 5.97
C PRO A 108 -4.97 -11.41 6.87
N LYS A 109 -5.66 -12.30 7.59
CA LYS A 109 -6.79 -11.92 8.46
C LYS A 109 -6.42 -10.91 9.53
N ASP A 110 -5.17 -10.87 9.96
CA ASP A 110 -4.67 -9.93 10.96
C ASP A 110 -3.98 -8.71 10.35
N SER A 111 -4.27 -8.36 9.09
CA SER A 111 -3.68 -7.18 8.41
C SER A 111 -4.49 -5.89 8.55
N GLU A 112 -5.61 -5.89 9.29
CA GLU A 112 -6.44 -4.69 9.44
C GLU A 112 -5.80 -3.67 10.38
N VAL A 113 -5.42 -2.54 9.81
CA VAL A 113 -4.88 -1.38 10.53
C VAL A 113 -5.85 -0.20 10.43
N SER A 114 -5.68 0.83 11.26
CA SER A 114 -6.49 2.05 11.13
C SER A 114 -6.11 2.85 9.87
N ILE A 115 -7.05 3.66 9.36
CA ILE A 115 -6.77 4.58 8.24
C ILE A 115 -5.65 5.57 8.57
N GLU A 116 -5.54 6.00 9.84
CA GLU A 116 -4.42 6.84 10.31
C GLU A 116 -3.06 6.14 10.16
N GLN A 117 -2.99 4.84 10.45
CA GLN A 117 -1.78 4.05 10.22
C GLN A 117 -1.44 3.96 8.74
N VAL A 118 -2.44 3.82 7.86
CA VAL A 118 -2.24 3.84 6.39
C VAL A 118 -1.64 5.18 5.95
N ARG A 119 -2.23 6.31 6.37
CA ARG A 119 -1.72 7.66 6.06
C ARG A 119 -0.28 7.84 6.53
N ARG A 120 0.01 7.41 7.75
CA ARG A 120 1.38 7.45 8.32
C ARG A 120 2.36 6.63 7.49
N ALA A 121 1.99 5.42 7.06
CA ALA A 121 2.85 4.57 6.25
C ALA A 121 3.18 5.22 4.91
N VAL A 122 2.20 5.81 4.22
CA VAL A 122 2.41 6.55 2.96
C VAL A 122 3.34 7.74 3.19
N ARG A 123 3.11 8.51 4.25
CA ARG A 123 3.98 9.64 4.59
C ARG A 123 5.43 9.23 4.81
N GLU A 124 5.67 8.20 5.63
CA GLU A 124 7.01 7.69 5.90
C GLU A 124 7.67 7.11 4.63
N PHE A 125 6.90 6.48 3.75
CA PHE A 125 7.41 5.97 2.48
C PHE A 125 7.88 7.10 1.55
N ILE A 126 7.12 8.19 1.46
CA ILE A 126 7.51 9.39 0.71
C ILE A 126 8.76 10.02 1.34
N GLU A 127 8.75 10.26 2.66
CA GLU A 127 9.86 10.91 3.38
C GLU A 127 11.17 10.14 3.31
N ASN A 128 11.10 8.80 3.31
CA ASN A 128 12.26 7.91 3.28
C ASN A 128 12.58 7.36 1.88
N ASN A 129 12.15 8.06 0.83
CA ASN A 129 12.48 7.77 -0.57
C ASN A 129 12.23 6.30 -0.96
N GLY A 130 11.05 5.79 -0.59
CA GLY A 130 10.61 4.43 -0.92
C GLY A 130 11.14 3.33 -0.02
N THR A 131 11.79 3.67 1.09
CA THR A 131 12.20 2.67 2.08
C THR A 131 11.00 2.21 2.89
N ARG A 132 11.01 0.93 3.32
CA ARG A 132 9.98 0.37 4.19
C ARG A 132 9.74 1.27 5.42
N PRO A 133 8.50 1.72 5.68
CA PRO A 133 8.16 2.52 6.86
C PRO A 133 8.66 1.89 8.17
N THR A 134 9.24 2.70 9.06
CA THR A 134 9.98 2.21 10.24
C THR A 134 9.16 2.25 11.52
N SER A 135 8.02 2.94 11.52
CA SER A 135 7.14 3.05 12.70
C SER A 135 6.27 1.83 12.96
N PHE A 136 6.46 0.75 12.21
CA PHE A 136 5.60 -0.43 12.25
C PHE A 136 6.41 -1.68 12.56
N GLU A 137 5.79 -2.57 13.33
CA GLU A 137 6.19 -3.97 13.36
C GLU A 137 5.79 -4.61 12.02
N TRP A 138 6.70 -5.35 11.40
CA TRP A 138 6.44 -6.01 10.12
C TRP A 138 6.46 -7.52 10.30
N ARG A 139 5.53 -8.21 9.66
CA ARG A 139 5.51 -9.67 9.59
C ARG A 139 5.67 -10.12 8.14
N GLN A 140 6.32 -11.27 7.95
CA GLN A 140 6.38 -11.93 6.65
C GLN A 140 4.97 -12.29 6.17
N TRP A 141 4.72 -12.09 4.88
CA TRP A 141 3.47 -12.49 4.25
C TRP A 141 3.29 -14.01 4.38
N PRO A 142 2.12 -14.49 4.84
CA PRO A 142 1.87 -15.92 5.00
C PRO A 142 1.83 -16.66 3.66
N ASP A 143 2.41 -17.85 3.59
CA ASP A 143 2.44 -18.68 2.36
C ASP A 143 1.05 -19.17 1.93
N ASP A 144 0.07 -19.21 2.84
CA ASP A 144 -1.30 -19.66 2.61
C ASP A 144 -2.25 -18.55 2.13
N VAL A 145 -1.73 -17.32 1.94
CA VAL A 145 -2.49 -16.16 1.43
C VAL A 145 -1.98 -15.76 0.05
N SER A 146 -2.77 -16.07 -0.98
CA SER A 146 -2.46 -15.79 -2.40
C SER A 146 -3.39 -14.76 -3.03
#